data_AF-A0ABD5HS79-F1
#
_entry.id   AF-A0ABD5HS79-F1
#
_cell.length_a   1.000
_cell.length_b   1.000
_cell.length_c   1.000
_cell.angle_alpha   90.00
_cell.angle_beta   90.00
_cell.angle_gamma   90.00
#
_symmetry.space_group_name_H-M   'P 1'
#
loop_
_entity.id
_entity.type
_entity.pdbx_description
1 polymer ?
#
loop_
_entity_poly.entity_id
_entity_poly.type
_entity_poly.pdbx_seq_one_letter_code
_entity_poly.pdbx_strand_id
1 'polypeptide(L)'
;MKNYYNSERNLMIVVFLFSLFAFATFRFGIFYLKDNLFLLSAMHIGSGMTIVSSLLSLLGIIATSWLIKEAKTDLEKEKINEVS
;
A
#
# COMPACT_ATOMS: atom_id res chain seq x y z
N MET A 1 10.49 -16.30 -9.58
CA MET A 1 10.64 -15.15 -8.65
C MET A 1 10.07 -13.82 -9.19
N LYS A 2 10.33 -13.39 -10.43
CA LYS A 2 9.87 -12.08 -10.96
C LYS A 2 8.35 -11.84 -10.89
N ASN A 3 7.53 -12.88 -11.10
CA ASN A 3 6.06 -12.78 -10.98
C ASN A 3 5.57 -12.65 -9.53
N TYR A 4 6.31 -13.19 -8.56
CA TYR A 4 5.93 -13.16 -7.16
C TYR A 4 6.01 -11.73 -6.59
N TYR A 5 7.15 -11.06 -6.74
CA TYR A 5 7.32 -9.67 -6.29
C TYR A 5 6.38 -8.68 -6.99
N ASN A 6 6.08 -8.91 -8.27
CA ASN A 6 5.09 -8.10 -8.99
C ASN A 6 3.67 -8.33 -8.45
N SER A 7 3.31 -9.57 -8.11
CA SER A 7 2.02 -9.89 -7.50
C SER A 7 1.88 -9.27 -6.12
N GLU A 8 2.91 -9.35 -5.27
CA GLU A 8 2.90 -8.73 -3.93
C GLU A 8 2.79 -7.22 -4.01
N ARG A 9 3.57 -6.56 -4.89
CA ARG A 9 3.47 -5.12 -5.11
C ARG A 9 2.06 -4.73 -5.57
N ASN A 10 1.46 -5.48 -6.49
CA ASN A 10 0.12 -5.20 -6.98
C ASN A 10 -0.94 -5.34 -5.86
N LEU A 11 -0.80 -6.37 -5.02
CA LEU A 11 -1.69 -6.55 -3.86
C LEU A 11 -1.55 -5.38 -2.87
N MET A 12 -0.33 -4.93 -2.59
CA MET A 12 -0.09 -3.75 -1.74
C MET A 12 -0.66 -2.46 -2.35
N ILE A 13 -0.59 -2.28 -3.67
CA ILE A 13 -1.23 -1.15 -4.37
C ILE A 13 -2.76 -1.21 -4.19
N VAL A 14 -3.37 -2.38 -4.31
CA VAL A 14 -4.81 -2.55 -4.09
C VAL A 14 -5.18 -2.20 -2.65
N VAL A 15 -4.41 -2.68 -1.66
CA VAL A 15 -4.63 -2.35 -0.24
C VAL A 15 -4.47 -0.85 -0.01
N PHE A 16 -3.47 -0.20 -0.60
CA PHE A 16 -3.28 1.25 -0.50
C PHE A 16 -4.50 2.02 -1.03
N LEU A 17 -4.98 1.69 -2.23
CA LEU A 17 -6.14 2.33 -2.84
C LEU A 17 -7.42 2.08 -2.04
N PHE A 18 -7.62 0.86 -1.57
CA PHE A 18 -8.75 0.52 -0.71
C PHE A 18 -8.72 1.31 0.60
N SER A 19 -7.56 1.43 1.23
CA SER A 19 -7.40 2.21 2.47
C SER A 19 -7.66 3.70 2.26
N LEU A 20 -7.27 4.28 1.12
CA LEU A 20 -7.64 5.66 0.78
C LEU A 20 -9.15 5.83 0.58
N PHE A 21 -9.80 4.89 -0.09
CA PHE A 21 -11.25 4.91 -0.27
C PHE A 21 -12.00 4.76 1.06
N ALA A 22 -11.54 3.84 1.92
CA ALA A 22 -12.08 3.66 3.26
C ALA A 22 -11.89 4.91 4.12
N PHE A 23 -10.73 5.57 4.05
CA PHE A 23 -10.48 6.83 4.74
C PHE A 23 -11.49 7.92 4.31
N ALA A 24 -11.73 8.08 3.00
CA ALA A 24 -12.74 9.01 2.50
C ALA A 24 -14.14 8.67 3.03
N THR A 25 -14.50 7.39 3.05
CA THR A 25 -15.77 6.90 3.58
C THR A 25 -15.92 7.22 5.07
N PHE A 26 -14.89 6.97 5.89
CA PHE A 26 -14.91 7.32 7.32
C PHE A 26 -15.04 8.82 7.53
N ARG A 27 -14.38 9.65 6.71
CA ARG A 27 -14.52 11.12 6.75
C ARG A 27 -15.94 11.58 6.43
N PHE A 28 -16.60 10.98 5.45
CA PHE A 28 -18.02 11.21 5.21
C PHE A 28 -18.87 10.76 6.41
N GLY A 29 -18.61 9.58 6.97
CA GLY A 29 -19.29 9.07 8.16
C GLY A 29 -19.22 10.03 9.34
N ILE A 30 -18.03 10.58 9.64
CA ILE A 30 -17.82 11.59 10.69
C ILE A 30 -18.70 12.82 10.48
N PHE A 31 -18.89 13.25 9.23
CA PHE A 31 -19.71 14.43 8.94
C PHE A 31 -21.20 14.19 9.15
N TYR A 32 -21.69 13.00 8.81
CA TYR A 32 -23.13 12.66 8.86
C TYR A 32 -23.59 12.07 10.20
N LEU A 33 -22.70 11.43 10.96
CA LEU A 33 -23.02 10.75 12.22
C LEU A 33 -22.71 11.60 13.46
N LYS A 34 -22.63 12.93 13.30
CA LYS A 34 -22.21 13.87 14.37
C LYS A 34 -23.02 13.74 15.66
N ASP A 35 -24.30 13.39 15.55
CA ASP A 35 -25.20 13.29 16.70
C ASP A 35 -25.02 11.99 17.50
N ASN A 36 -24.39 10.97 16.91
CA ASN A 36 -24.15 9.70 17.57
C ASN A 36 -22.69 9.57 18.02
N LEU A 37 -22.41 9.95 19.27
CA LEU A 37 -21.07 9.98 19.87
C LEU A 37 -20.31 8.65 19.75
N PHE A 38 -21.00 7.52 19.89
CA PHE A 38 -20.37 6.19 19.79
C PHE A 38 -19.93 5.89 18.35
N LEU A 39 -20.83 6.08 17.38
CA LEU A 39 -20.50 5.90 15.97
C LEU A 39 -19.44 6.91 15.50
N LEU A 40 -19.52 8.15 15.94
CA LEU A 40 -18.53 9.18 15.63
C LEU A 40 -17.12 8.77 16.09
N SER A 41 -17.01 8.29 17.32
CA SER A 41 -15.75 7.78 17.88
C SER A 41 -15.22 6.58 17.09
N ALA A 42 -16.08 5.62 16.75
CA ALA A 42 -15.71 4.47 15.93
C ALA A 42 -15.21 4.89 14.54
N MET A 43 -15.87 5.87 13.90
CA MET A 43 -15.45 6.40 12.60
C MET A 43 -14.11 7.12 12.66
N HIS A 44 -13.81 7.85 13.75
CA HIS A 44 -12.50 8.45 13.98
C HIS A 44 -11.39 7.41 14.13
N ILE A 45 -11.64 6.34 14.89
CA ILE A 45 -10.68 5.23 15.06
C ILE A 45 -10.44 4.53 13.71
N GLY A 46 -11.51 4.19 12.99
CA GLY A 46 -11.44 3.58 11.66
C GLY A 46 -10.67 4.45 10.67
N SER A 47 -10.96 5.75 10.65
CA SER A 47 -10.21 6.75 9.88
C SER A 47 -8.72 6.73 10.24
N GLY A 48 -8.36 6.69 11.51
CA GLY A 48 -6.95 6.61 11.95
C GLY A 48 -6.27 5.34 11.43
N MET A 49 -6.92 4.19 11.55
CA MET A 49 -6.38 2.91 11.08
C MET A 49 -6.18 2.87 9.57
N THR A 50 -7.08 3.47 8.78
CA THR A 50 -6.93 3.53 7.32
C THR A 50 -5.72 4.35 6.87
N ILE A 51 -5.38 5.43 7.58
CA ILE A 51 -4.14 6.19 7.32
C ILE A 51 -2.92 5.31 7.59
N VAL A 52 -2.89 4.61 8.73
CA VAL A 52 -1.78 3.73 9.08
C VAL A 52 -1.60 2.63 8.03
N SER A 53 -2.69 1.97 7.64
CA SER A 53 -2.67 0.95 6.57
C SER A 53 -2.16 1.49 5.24
N SER A 54 -2.56 2.71 4.86
CA SER A 54 -2.09 3.40 3.68
C SER A 54 -0.57 3.64 3.72
N LEU A 55 -0.04 4.13 4.85
CA LEU A 55 1.40 4.35 5.03
C LEU A 55 2.21 3.05 4.96
N LEU A 56 1.76 1.99 5.63
CA LEU A 56 2.40 0.68 5.57
C LEU A 56 2.42 0.11 4.15
N SER A 57 1.30 0.22 3.44
CA SER A 57 1.20 -0.25 2.05
C SER A 57 2.14 0.53 1.13
N LEU A 58 2.23 1.85 1.31
CA LEU A 58 3.14 2.70 0.54
C LEU A 58 4.60 2.31 0.76
N LEU A 59 5.01 2.10 2.01
CA LEU A 59 6.35 1.64 2.35
C LEU A 59 6.66 0.28 1.73
N GLY A 60 5.71 -0.66 1.78
CA GLY A 60 5.82 -1.96 1.14
C GLY A 60 6.03 -1.85 -0.38
N ILE A 61 5.25 -1.01 -1.05
CA ILE A 61 5.38 -0.76 -2.49
C ILE A 61 6.77 -0.23 -2.84
N ILE A 62 7.30 0.71 -2.07
CA ILE A 62 8.63 1.30 -2.29
C ILE A 62 9.71 0.23 -2.11
N ALA A 63 9.66 -0.53 -1.00
CA ALA A 63 10.62 -1.58 -0.70
C ALA A 63 10.65 -2.67 -1.78
N THR A 64 9.47 -3.18 -2.18
CA THR A 64 9.37 -4.19 -3.25
C THR A 64 9.83 -3.64 -4.59
N SER A 65 9.58 -2.35 -4.88
CA SER A 65 10.05 -1.72 -6.11
C SER A 65 11.58 -1.59 -6.18
N TRP A 66 12.22 -1.30 -5.05
CA TRP A 66 13.68 -1.30 -4.93
C TRP A 66 14.26 -2.70 -5.15
N LEU A 67 13.72 -3.72 -4.49
CA LEU A 67 14.16 -5.11 -4.65
C LEU A 67 14.05 -5.59 -6.11
N ILE A 68 12.97 -5.24 -6.80
CA ILE A 68 12.80 -5.57 -8.22
C ILE A 68 13.85 -4.86 -9.09
N LYS A 69 14.25 -3.63 -8.73
CA LYS A 69 15.26 -2.86 -9.46
C LYS A 69 16.65 -3.47 -9.29
N GLU A 70 17.02 -3.84 -8.06
CA GLU A 70 18.29 -4.53 -7.77
C GLU A 70 18.36 -5.86 -8.52
N ALA A 71 17.33 -6.71 -8.39
CA ALA A 71 17.29 -8.02 -9.06
C ALA A 71 17.37 -7.92 -10.60
N LYS A 72 16.86 -6.84 -11.21
CA LYS A 72 17.03 -6.59 -12.65
C LYS A 72 18.46 -6.20 -13.01
N THR A 73 19.09 -5.37 -12.18
CA THR A 73 20.45 -4.86 -12.40
C THR A 73 21.47 -5.98 -12.31
N ASP A 74 21.29 -6.91 -11.37
CA ASP A 74 22.18 -8.06 -11.21
C ASP A 74 22.08 -9.03 -12.39
N LEU A 75 20.86 -9.30 -12.87
CA LEU A 75 20.64 -10.12 -14.08
C LEU A 75 21.23 -9.50 -15.35
N GLU A 76 21.22 -8.17 -15.48
CA GLU A 76 21.85 -7.49 -16.62
C GLU A 76 23.38 -7.61 -16.57
N LYS A 77 23.99 -7.48 -15.39
CA LYS A 77 25.44 -7.65 -15.21
C LYS A 77 25.90 -9.08 -15.51
N GLU A 78 25.14 -10.08 -15.08
CA GLU A 78 25.44 -11.49 -15.34
C GLU A 78 25.42 -11.80 -16.85
N LYS A 79 24.41 -11.30 -17.57
CA LYS A 79 24.32 -11.45 -19.03
C LYS A 79 25.46 -10.77 -19.80
N ILE A 80 25.97 -9.64 -19.30
CA ILE A 80 27.09 -8.94 -19.95
C ILE A 80 28.39 -9.75 -19.81
N ASN A 81 28.60 -10.41 -18.66
CA ASN A 81 29.77 -11.26 -18.42
C ASN A 81 29.73 -12.61 -19.14
N GLU A 82 28.56 -13.15 -19.48
CA GLU A 82 28.44 -14.38 -20.28
C GLU A 82 28.69 -14.17 -21.79
N VAL A 83 28.63 -12.91 -22.26
CA VAL A 83 28.78 -12.55 -23.68
C VAL A 83 30.19 -12.00 -23.99
N SER A 84 30.99 -11.70 -22.97
CA SER A 84 32.41 -11.28 -23.06
C SER A 84 33.38 -12.46 -22.96
#